data_AF-A0A4S2RWN2-F1
#
_entry.id   AF-A0A4S2RWN2-F1
#
_cell.length_a   1.000
_cell.length_b   1.000
_cell.length_c   1.000
_cell.angle_alpha   90.00
_cell.angle_beta   90.00
_cell.angle_gamma   90.00
#
_symmetry.space_group_name_H-M   'P 1'
#
loop_
_entity.id
_entity.type
_entity.pdbx_description
1 polymer ?
#
loop_
_entity_poly.entity_id
_entity_poly.type
_entity_poly.pdbx_seq_one_letter_code
_entity_poly.pdbx_strand_id
1 'polypeptide(L)'
;MDLADRYRALAGGALLVAESAEDAYRLGALDRFLKPWVRGRLHSLAGLLDSCDTRGQLAEDTRALAQTAAEYSELRDQLFSDVHHTRPEPPWRIVGQKTMAIRAQSGVLLRQPTFVLRRLDAGSDVPDAATWDFTVIANPSDPADEGTSFVVMVSTGDHTGGVPVQVSEELESERAWYQQLEYGLYALGITPFLTAIYDPDLHRKPATDDGYGG
;
A
#
# COMPACT_ATOMS: atom_id res chain seq x y z
N MET A 1 -0.42 37.60 -7.77
CA MET A 1 -0.65 36.21 -7.34
C MET A 1 0.35 35.92 -6.25
N ASP A 2 -0.14 35.71 -5.03
CA ASP A 2 0.71 35.47 -3.86
C ASP A 2 1.36 34.08 -3.96
N LEU A 3 2.46 33.90 -3.22
CA LEU A 3 3.21 32.66 -3.15
C LEU A 3 2.31 31.50 -2.65
N ALA A 4 1.46 31.77 -1.66
CA ALA A 4 0.47 30.82 -1.16
C ALA A 4 -0.55 30.38 -2.24
N ASP A 5 -0.97 31.30 -3.11
CA ASP A 5 -1.87 30.97 -4.22
C ASP A 5 -1.19 30.07 -5.25
N ARG A 6 0.11 30.26 -5.51
CA ARG A 6 0.89 29.39 -6.41
C ARG A 6 1.02 27.98 -5.85
N TYR A 7 1.11 27.82 -4.54
CA TYR A 7 1.18 26.50 -3.91
C TYR A 7 -0.15 25.78 -3.88
N ARG A 8 -1.24 26.48 -3.53
CA ARG A 8 -2.58 25.92 -3.65
C ARG A 8 -2.85 25.46 -5.08
N ALA A 9 -2.42 26.23 -6.08
CA ALA A 9 -2.51 25.84 -7.48
C ALA A 9 -1.66 24.60 -7.82
N LEU A 10 -0.43 24.49 -7.27
CA LEU A 10 0.42 23.32 -7.49
C LEU A 10 -0.15 22.05 -6.83
N ALA A 11 -0.56 22.13 -5.56
CA ALA A 11 -1.19 21.02 -4.85
C ALA A 11 -2.48 20.57 -5.56
N GLY A 12 -3.30 21.52 -6.00
CA GLY A 12 -4.48 21.24 -6.84
C GLY A 12 -4.11 20.62 -8.19
N GLY A 13 -3.03 21.08 -8.82
CA GLY A 13 -2.52 20.50 -10.08
C GLY A 13 -2.04 19.06 -9.93
N ALA A 14 -1.29 18.74 -8.88
CA ALA A 14 -0.86 17.37 -8.58
C ALA A 14 -2.05 16.45 -8.29
N LEU A 15 -3.05 16.96 -7.56
CA LEU A 15 -4.29 16.25 -7.31
C LEU A 15 -5.06 15.95 -8.60
N LEU A 16 -5.16 16.94 -9.48
CA LEU A 16 -5.81 16.80 -10.79
C LEU A 16 -5.10 15.77 -11.67
N VAL A 17 -3.77 15.71 -11.64
CA VAL A 17 -2.99 14.68 -12.34
C VAL A 17 -3.34 13.28 -11.81
N ALA A 18 -3.39 13.11 -10.48
CA ALA A 18 -3.78 11.85 -9.87
C ALA A 18 -5.21 11.44 -10.27
N GLU A 19 -6.17 12.38 -10.21
CA GLU A 19 -7.57 12.17 -10.65
C GLU A 19 -7.68 11.79 -12.11
N SER A 20 -6.94 12.47 -12.98
CA SER A 20 -6.93 12.18 -14.42
C SER A 20 -6.40 10.76 -14.69
N ALA A 21 -5.38 10.32 -13.94
CA ALA A 21 -4.87 8.95 -14.01
C ALA A 21 -5.87 7.93 -13.44
N GLU A 22 -6.60 8.27 -12.37
CA GLU A 22 -7.69 7.46 -11.81
C GLU A 22 -8.82 7.24 -12.84
N ASP A 23 -9.18 8.28 -13.59
CA ASP A 23 -10.21 8.22 -14.63
C ASP A 23 -9.76 7.44 -15.88
N ALA A 24 -8.53 7.66 -16.33
CA ALA A 24 -7.97 7.00 -17.51
C ALA A 24 -7.68 5.52 -17.28
N TYR A 25 -7.17 5.16 -16.10
CA TYR A 25 -6.68 3.83 -15.77
C TYR A 25 -7.46 3.27 -14.59
N ARG A 26 -8.69 2.79 -14.83
CA ARG A 26 -9.57 2.26 -13.77
C ARG A 26 -9.07 0.90 -13.27
N LEU A 27 -8.89 0.74 -11.95
CA LEU A 27 -8.28 -0.46 -11.35
C LEU A 27 -9.22 -1.26 -10.43
N GLY A 28 -10.52 -0.95 -10.41
CA GLY A 28 -11.52 -1.67 -9.62
C GLY A 28 -11.18 -1.68 -8.12
N ALA A 29 -11.10 -2.87 -7.51
CA ALA A 29 -10.84 -3.05 -6.07
C ALA A 29 -9.55 -2.40 -5.59
N LEU A 30 -8.52 -2.27 -6.45
CA LEU A 30 -7.25 -1.64 -6.08
C LEU A 30 -7.37 -0.15 -5.72
N ASP A 31 -8.41 0.53 -6.21
CA ASP A 31 -8.64 1.95 -5.93
C ASP A 31 -8.76 2.23 -4.43
N ARG A 32 -9.28 1.28 -3.65
CA ARG A 32 -9.44 1.42 -2.20
C ARG A 32 -8.10 1.55 -1.46
N PHE A 33 -7.01 1.07 -2.06
CA PHE A 33 -5.66 1.18 -1.48
C PHE A 33 -4.92 2.39 -2.05
N LEU A 34 -4.98 2.55 -3.37
CA LEU A 34 -4.19 3.54 -4.10
C LEU A 34 -4.71 4.97 -3.93
N LYS A 35 -6.04 5.18 -3.94
CA LYS A 35 -6.62 6.51 -3.80
C LYS A 35 -6.34 7.10 -2.42
N PRO A 36 -6.63 6.43 -1.29
CA PRO A 36 -6.30 6.98 0.02
C PRO A 36 -4.80 7.23 0.20
N TRP A 37 -3.95 6.34 -0.34
CA TRP A 37 -2.49 6.52 -0.30
C TRP A 37 -2.04 7.82 -0.98
N VAL A 38 -2.44 8.05 -2.25
CA VAL A 38 -1.97 9.24 -2.98
C VAL A 38 -2.55 10.52 -2.37
N ARG A 39 -3.83 10.50 -1.93
CA ARG A 39 -4.46 11.66 -1.29
C ARG A 39 -3.76 12.00 0.03
N GLY A 40 -3.49 11.00 0.88
CA GLY A 40 -2.75 11.18 2.12
C GLY A 40 -1.34 11.71 1.89
N ARG A 41 -0.62 11.16 0.89
CA ARG A 41 0.73 11.60 0.55
C ARG A 41 0.77 13.03 0.03
N LEU A 42 -0.10 13.39 -0.92
CA LEU A 42 -0.17 14.75 -1.46
C LEU A 42 -0.62 15.75 -0.40
N HIS A 43 -1.56 15.37 0.47
CA HIS A 43 -1.98 16.22 1.59
C HIS A 43 -0.85 16.46 2.59
N SER A 44 -0.10 15.41 2.97
CA SER A 44 1.06 15.54 3.85
C SER A 44 2.14 16.45 3.25
N LEU A 45 2.48 16.28 1.96
CA LEU A 45 3.44 17.14 1.27
C LEU A 45 2.95 18.57 1.15
N ALA A 46 1.65 18.78 0.90
CA ALA A 46 1.07 20.12 0.87
C ALA A 46 1.14 20.80 2.24
N GLY A 47 0.95 20.06 3.34
CA GLY A 47 1.08 20.61 4.70
C GLY A 47 2.51 21.02 5.08
N LEU A 48 3.55 20.40 4.50
CA LEU A 48 4.94 20.81 4.72
C LEU A 48 5.23 22.21 4.15
N LEU A 49 4.52 22.60 3.09
CA LEU A 49 4.67 23.91 2.45
C LEU A 49 4.28 25.07 3.38
N ASP A 50 3.36 24.84 4.31
CA ASP A 50 2.95 25.84 5.32
C ASP A 50 4.05 26.07 6.38
N SER A 51 5.05 25.19 6.45
CA SER A 51 6.19 25.23 7.38
C SER A 51 7.54 25.54 6.72
N CYS A 52 7.54 25.95 5.45
CA CYS A 52 8.76 26.28 4.70
C CYS A 52 9.38 27.61 5.15
N ASP A 53 10.57 27.55 5.75
CA ASP A 53 11.31 28.75 6.19
C ASP A 53 12.26 29.29 5.11
N THR A 54 12.61 28.47 4.10
CA THR A 54 13.60 28.82 3.07
C THR A 54 13.12 28.53 1.66
N ARG A 55 13.67 29.28 0.68
CA ARG A 55 13.44 29.01 -0.75
C ARG A 55 13.97 27.65 -1.20
N GLY A 56 14.96 27.09 -0.50
CA GLY A 56 15.53 25.79 -0.78
C GLY A 56 14.55 24.66 -0.44
N GLN A 57 14.07 24.62 0.81
CA GLN A 57 13.05 23.66 1.28
C GLN A 57 11.82 23.70 0.38
N LEU A 58 11.39 24.91 0.03
CA LEU A 58 10.28 25.06 -0.89
C LEU A 58 10.50 24.37 -2.25
N ALA A 59 11.68 24.54 -2.84
CA ALA A 59 12.00 23.91 -4.12
C ALA A 59 12.06 22.39 -4.01
N GLU A 60 12.41 21.86 -2.84
CA GLU A 60 12.41 20.43 -2.54
C GLU A 60 10.99 19.88 -2.38
N ASP A 61 10.15 20.55 -1.59
CA ASP A 61 8.77 20.13 -1.35
C ASP A 61 7.91 20.18 -2.61
N THR A 62 8.07 21.24 -3.41
CA THR A 62 7.39 21.36 -4.72
C THR A 62 7.83 20.27 -5.69
N ARG A 63 9.12 19.89 -5.69
CA ARG A 63 9.64 18.77 -6.48
C ARG A 63 9.05 17.44 -6.00
N ALA A 64 9.01 17.21 -4.69
CA ALA A 64 8.46 15.99 -4.11
C ALA A 64 6.97 15.80 -4.45
N LEU A 65 6.20 16.90 -4.46
CA LEU A 65 4.78 16.88 -4.80
C LEU A 65 4.54 16.59 -6.30
N ALA A 66 5.31 17.23 -7.19
CA ALA A 66 5.24 16.95 -8.62
C ALA A 66 5.68 15.51 -8.96
N GLN A 67 6.76 15.04 -8.34
CA GLN A 67 7.26 13.67 -8.49
C GLN A 67 6.23 12.63 -8.01
N THR A 68 5.60 12.86 -6.86
CA THR A 68 4.57 11.95 -6.32
C THR A 68 3.41 11.76 -7.30
N ALA A 69 2.92 12.85 -7.90
CA ALA A 69 1.82 12.77 -8.88
C ALA A 69 2.22 12.03 -10.15
N ALA A 70 3.44 12.27 -10.66
CA ALA A 70 3.96 11.59 -11.84
C ALA A 70 4.16 10.08 -11.60
N GLU A 71 4.83 9.71 -10.49
CA GLU A 71 5.05 8.32 -10.10
C GLU A 71 3.73 7.57 -9.88
N TYR A 72 2.73 8.23 -9.29
CA TYR A 72 1.40 7.64 -9.14
C TYR A 72 0.72 7.39 -10.49
N SER A 73 0.78 8.35 -11.41
CA SER A 73 0.20 8.19 -12.75
C SER A 73 0.86 7.04 -13.52
N GLU A 74 2.19 6.93 -13.44
CA GLU A 74 2.94 5.84 -14.08
C GLU A 74 2.60 4.48 -13.45
N LEU A 75 2.53 4.41 -12.12
CA LEU A 75 2.11 3.21 -11.40
C LEU A 75 0.72 2.74 -11.84
N ARG A 76 -0.24 3.67 -12.00
CA ARG A 76 -1.60 3.32 -12.45
C ARG A 76 -1.62 2.75 -13.87
N ASP A 77 -0.92 3.38 -14.81
CA ASP A 77 -0.81 2.87 -16.19
C ASP A 77 -0.20 1.46 -16.19
N GLN A 78 0.89 1.29 -15.44
CA GLN A 78 1.57 0.01 -15.31
C GLN A 78 0.66 -1.09 -14.74
N LEU A 79 -0.04 -0.83 -13.63
CA LEU A 79 -0.99 -1.78 -13.03
C LEU A 79 -2.18 -2.06 -13.94
N PHE A 80 -2.71 -1.04 -14.61
CA PHE A 80 -3.82 -1.19 -15.55
C PHE A 80 -3.39 -2.11 -16.69
N SER A 81 -2.19 -1.90 -17.20
CA SER A 81 -1.64 -2.77 -18.23
C SER A 81 -1.39 -4.19 -17.74
N ASP A 82 -0.98 -4.41 -16.49
CA ASP A 82 -0.79 -5.77 -15.96
C ASP A 82 -2.12 -6.52 -15.88
N VAL A 83 -3.21 -5.83 -15.52
CA VAL A 83 -4.56 -6.40 -15.45
C VAL A 83 -5.15 -6.67 -16.83
N HIS A 84 -5.02 -5.71 -17.76
CA HIS A 84 -5.78 -5.70 -19.01
C HIS A 84 -5.02 -6.16 -20.25
N HIS A 85 -3.69 -6.26 -20.21
CA HIS A 85 -2.89 -6.70 -21.35
C HIS A 85 -2.23 -8.06 -21.11
N THR A 86 -2.08 -8.82 -22.19
CA THR A 86 -1.31 -10.06 -22.18
C THR A 86 0.17 -9.73 -22.22
N ARG A 87 0.85 -9.87 -21.07
CA ARG A 87 2.27 -9.59 -20.88
C ARG A 87 2.94 -10.75 -20.14
N PRO A 88 4.29 -10.81 -20.08
CA PRO A 88 4.99 -11.69 -19.16
C PRO A 88 4.47 -11.55 -17.73
N GLU A 89 4.76 -12.54 -16.89
CA GLU A 89 4.28 -12.60 -15.51
C GLU A 89 4.52 -11.26 -14.77
N PRO A 90 3.47 -10.61 -14.25
CA PRO A 90 3.57 -9.26 -13.73
C PRO A 90 4.42 -9.23 -12.44
N PRO A 91 5.32 -8.23 -12.31
CA PRO A 91 6.17 -8.10 -11.14
C PRO A 91 5.41 -7.54 -9.94
N TRP A 92 6.01 -7.67 -8.76
CA TRP A 92 5.63 -6.86 -7.61
C TRP A 92 6.06 -5.41 -7.84
N ARG A 93 5.11 -4.48 -7.78
CA ARG A 93 5.34 -3.04 -7.90
C ARG A 93 5.36 -2.42 -6.52
N ILE A 94 6.42 -1.65 -6.23
CA ILE A 94 6.61 -0.99 -4.94
C ILE A 94 6.00 0.40 -4.96
N VAL A 95 5.29 0.75 -3.90
CA VAL A 95 4.57 2.01 -3.74
C VAL A 95 5.07 2.72 -2.48
N GLY A 96 5.24 4.05 -2.58
CA GLY A 96 5.48 4.94 -1.45
C GLY A 96 6.64 4.54 -0.54
N GLN A 97 7.88 4.61 -1.03
CA GLN A 97 9.09 4.29 -0.25
C GLN A 97 9.01 2.94 0.48
N LYS A 98 8.51 1.90 -0.21
CA LYS A 98 8.37 0.54 0.35
C LYS A 98 7.34 0.43 1.49
N THR A 99 6.30 1.27 1.50
CA THR A 99 5.18 1.12 2.45
C THR A 99 4.05 0.25 1.91
N MET A 100 4.07 -0.04 0.62
CA MET A 100 3.11 -0.94 -0.03
C MET A 100 3.76 -1.63 -1.23
N ALA A 101 3.36 -2.86 -1.51
CA ALA A 101 3.71 -3.61 -2.69
C ALA A 101 2.43 -4.20 -3.30
N ILE A 102 2.31 -4.19 -4.62
CA ILE A 102 1.13 -4.69 -5.34
C ILE A 102 1.59 -5.63 -6.45
N ARG A 103 0.93 -6.78 -6.57
CA ARG A 103 1.04 -7.66 -7.72
C ARG A 103 -0.33 -7.83 -8.37
N ALA A 104 -0.59 -7.05 -9.41
CA ALA A 104 -1.80 -7.15 -10.19
C ALA A 104 -1.63 -8.23 -11.26
N GLN A 105 -2.40 -9.31 -11.18
CA GLN A 105 -2.31 -10.40 -12.14
C GLN A 105 -3.27 -10.20 -13.32
N SER A 106 -2.91 -10.76 -14.47
CA SER A 106 -3.67 -10.57 -15.71
C SER A 106 -5.08 -11.19 -15.60
N GLY A 107 -6.09 -10.35 -15.79
CA GLY A 107 -7.50 -10.77 -15.84
C GLY A 107 -7.87 -11.48 -17.15
N VAL A 108 -7.02 -11.39 -18.18
CA VAL A 108 -7.30 -11.89 -19.54
C VAL A 108 -7.10 -13.40 -19.67
N LEU A 109 -6.06 -13.95 -19.02
CA LEU A 109 -5.66 -15.33 -19.25
C LEU A 109 -6.29 -16.33 -18.27
N LEU A 110 -6.39 -15.98 -16.98
CA LEU A 110 -6.79 -16.95 -15.94
C LEU A 110 -7.56 -16.37 -14.73
N ARG A 111 -8.02 -15.10 -14.78
CA ARG A 111 -8.66 -14.39 -13.64
C ARG A 111 -7.97 -14.71 -12.31
N GLN A 112 -6.67 -14.47 -12.25
CA GLN A 112 -5.91 -14.76 -11.05
C GLN A 112 -6.08 -13.62 -10.03
N PRO A 113 -5.97 -13.92 -8.72
CA PRO A 113 -6.08 -12.91 -7.70
C PRO A 113 -4.99 -11.83 -7.81
N THR A 114 -5.32 -10.63 -7.35
CA THR A 114 -4.36 -9.56 -7.13
C THR A 114 -3.94 -9.55 -5.68
N PHE A 115 -2.64 -9.33 -5.43
CA PHE A 115 -2.07 -9.32 -4.10
C PHE A 115 -1.64 -7.91 -3.72
N VAL A 116 -1.95 -7.50 -2.50
CA VAL A 116 -1.54 -6.23 -1.92
C VAL A 116 -0.89 -6.50 -0.58
N LEU A 117 0.34 -6.01 -0.39
CA LEU A 117 1.03 -6.03 0.89
C LEU A 117 1.23 -4.58 1.32
N ARG A 118 0.60 -4.17 2.42
CA ARG A 118 0.59 -2.77 2.88
C ARG A 118 1.01 -2.68 4.34
N ARG A 119 1.91 -1.75 4.66
CA ARG A 119 2.28 -1.45 6.03
C ARG A 119 1.15 -0.70 6.74
N LEU A 120 0.79 -1.13 7.95
CA LEU A 120 -0.26 -0.53 8.77
C LEU A 120 0.26 0.51 9.78
N ASP A 121 1.57 0.65 9.93
CA ASP A 121 2.16 1.44 11.01
C ASP A 121 2.13 2.96 10.74
N ALA A 122 1.15 3.61 11.38
CA ALA A 122 1.32 4.92 12.01
C ALA A 122 0.89 4.91 13.50
N GLY A 123 0.75 3.74 14.15
CA GLY A 123 0.29 3.70 15.55
C GLY A 123 0.19 2.34 16.25
N SER A 124 1.00 1.33 15.88
CA SER A 124 1.07 0.08 16.65
C SER A 124 2.35 0.05 17.49
N ASP A 125 2.20 0.10 18.82
CA ASP A 125 3.27 0.10 19.83
C ASP A 125 3.88 -1.30 20.05
N VAL A 126 4.07 -2.11 19.00
CA VAL A 126 4.80 -3.39 19.15
C VAL A 126 6.30 -3.10 18.99
N PRO A 127 7.11 -3.18 20.06
CA PRO A 127 8.54 -2.93 19.97
C PRO A 127 9.17 -3.95 19.00
N ASP A 128 10.06 -3.48 18.14
CA ASP A 128 10.81 -4.31 17.20
C ASP A 128 9.94 -5.13 16.22
N ALA A 129 8.72 -4.68 15.91
CA ALA A 129 7.89 -5.25 14.85
C ALA A 129 7.15 -4.18 14.03
N ALA A 130 7.05 -4.42 12.73
CA ALA A 130 6.21 -3.67 11.81
C ALA A 130 4.98 -4.52 11.47
N THR A 131 3.79 -3.89 11.52
CA THR A 131 2.54 -4.56 11.18
C THR A 131 2.21 -4.33 9.71
N TRP A 132 1.92 -5.41 9.01
CA TRP A 132 1.55 -5.41 7.60
C TRP A 132 0.19 -6.09 7.41
N ASP A 133 -0.48 -5.72 6.34
CA ASP A 133 -1.74 -6.24 5.86
C ASP A 133 -1.50 -6.85 4.48
N PHE A 134 -1.66 -8.17 4.39
CA PHE A 134 -1.60 -8.90 3.14
C PHE A 134 -3.03 -9.19 2.68
N THR A 135 -3.47 -8.49 1.64
CA THR A 135 -4.81 -8.66 1.06
C THR A 135 -4.76 -9.40 -0.27
N VAL A 136 -5.61 -10.41 -0.40
CA VAL A 136 -5.85 -11.17 -1.63
C VAL A 136 -7.19 -10.75 -2.22
N ILE A 137 -7.17 -10.19 -3.42
CA ILE A 137 -8.37 -9.72 -4.14
C ILE A 137 -8.69 -10.73 -5.24
N ALA A 138 -9.81 -11.45 -5.13
CA ALA A 138 -10.15 -12.51 -6.07
C ALA A 138 -10.66 -11.97 -7.41
N ASN A 139 -11.40 -10.85 -7.39
CA ASN A 139 -12.02 -10.19 -8.52
C ASN A 139 -11.56 -8.73 -8.61
N PRO A 140 -10.32 -8.45 -9.05
CA PRO A 140 -9.75 -7.11 -9.01
C PRO A 140 -10.53 -6.06 -9.83
N SER A 141 -11.30 -6.48 -10.84
CA SER A 141 -12.14 -5.58 -11.63
C SER A 141 -13.42 -5.13 -10.91
N ASP A 142 -13.85 -5.85 -9.86
CA ASP A 142 -15.05 -5.49 -9.08
C ASP A 142 -14.65 -4.52 -7.95
N PRO A 143 -15.07 -3.25 -7.98
CA PRO A 143 -14.75 -2.31 -6.91
C PRO A 143 -15.40 -2.67 -5.56
N ALA A 144 -16.38 -3.57 -5.54
CA ALA A 144 -17.00 -4.08 -4.31
C ALA A 144 -16.24 -5.27 -3.70
N ASP A 145 -15.25 -5.84 -4.38
CA ASP A 145 -14.43 -6.91 -3.81
C ASP A 145 -13.48 -6.34 -2.76
N GLU A 146 -13.79 -6.63 -1.51
CA GLU A 146 -12.97 -6.22 -0.38
C GLU A 146 -11.69 -7.04 -0.22
N GLY A 147 -11.62 -8.21 -0.87
CA GLY A 147 -10.55 -9.16 -0.69
C GLY A 147 -10.53 -9.80 0.70
N THR A 148 -9.65 -10.79 0.85
CA THR A 148 -9.35 -11.45 2.13
C THR A 148 -8.04 -10.88 2.68
N SER A 149 -8.09 -10.28 3.87
CA SER A 149 -6.95 -9.63 4.52
C SER A 149 -6.36 -10.51 5.62
N PHE A 150 -5.04 -10.58 5.68
CA PHE A 150 -4.28 -11.29 6.70
C PHE A 150 -3.29 -10.34 7.36
N VAL A 151 -3.26 -10.31 8.70
CA VAL A 151 -2.25 -9.56 9.44
C VAL A 151 -0.93 -10.32 9.40
N VAL A 152 0.14 -9.59 9.07
CA VAL A 152 1.50 -10.10 8.98
C VAL A 152 2.39 -9.25 9.88
N MET A 153 3.05 -9.86 10.85
CA MET A 153 4.01 -9.15 11.71
C MET A 153 5.43 -9.43 11.25
N VAL A 154 6.16 -8.38 10.88
CA VAL A 154 7.54 -8.47 10.43
C VAL A 154 8.44 -7.92 11.52
N SER A 155 9.37 -8.72 12.04
CA SER A 155 10.31 -8.21 13.05
C SER A 155 11.25 -7.15 12.44
N THR A 156 11.52 -6.08 13.18
CA THR A 156 12.40 -4.96 12.76
C THR A 156 13.70 -4.89 13.54
N GLY A 157 13.95 -5.84 14.44
CA GLY A 157 15.23 -5.94 15.18
C GLY A 157 16.41 -6.32 14.28
N ASP A 158 17.63 -6.21 14.83
CA ASP A 158 18.84 -6.64 14.14
C ASP A 158 18.91 -8.17 14.11
N HIS A 159 18.71 -8.74 12.92
CA HIS A 159 18.76 -10.19 12.70
C HIS A 159 19.99 -10.58 11.89
N THR A 160 20.83 -11.47 12.45
CA THR A 160 21.91 -12.15 11.73
C THR A 160 21.35 -13.34 10.93
N GLY A 161 20.38 -13.08 10.04
CA GLY A 161 19.68 -14.13 9.30
C GLY A 161 18.44 -13.63 8.54
N GLY A 162 17.53 -14.55 8.21
CA GLY A 162 16.22 -14.19 7.68
C GLY A 162 15.39 -13.45 8.74
N VAL A 163 14.62 -12.46 8.30
CA VAL A 163 13.74 -11.65 9.15
C VAL A 163 12.54 -12.49 9.57
N PRO A 164 12.33 -12.75 10.88
CA PRO A 164 11.15 -13.48 11.33
C PRO A 164 9.86 -12.76 10.93
N VAL A 165 8.95 -13.51 10.31
CA VAL A 165 7.64 -13.02 9.91
C VAL A 165 6.57 -13.96 10.45
N GLN A 166 5.66 -13.41 11.26
CA GLN A 166 4.53 -14.14 11.83
C GLN A 166 3.29 -13.95 10.96
N VAL A 167 2.59 -15.05 10.69
CA VAL A 167 1.37 -15.09 9.88
C VAL A 167 0.32 -16.00 10.52
N SER A 168 -0.93 -15.92 10.07
CA SER A 168 -1.98 -16.84 10.52
C SER A 168 -1.83 -18.25 9.90
N GLU A 169 -2.31 -19.27 10.61
CA GLU A 169 -2.37 -20.66 10.11
C GLU A 169 -3.23 -20.78 8.84
N GLU A 170 -4.27 -19.95 8.73
CA GLU A 170 -5.15 -19.89 7.56
C GLU A 170 -4.35 -19.54 6.30
N LEU A 171 -3.49 -18.51 6.39
CA LEU A 171 -2.63 -18.12 5.27
C LEU A 171 -1.58 -19.19 4.95
N GLU A 172 -1.05 -19.87 5.97
CA GLU A 172 -0.11 -20.99 5.78
C GLU A 172 -0.76 -22.17 5.04
N SER A 173 -2.04 -22.45 5.33
CA SER A 173 -2.80 -23.52 4.66
C SER A 173 -3.03 -23.24 3.16
N GLU A 174 -3.09 -21.96 2.78
CA GLU A 174 -3.20 -21.50 1.40
C GLU A 174 -1.82 -21.33 0.74
N ARG A 175 -1.18 -22.45 0.40
CA ARG A 175 0.22 -22.51 -0.10
C ARG A 175 0.52 -21.52 -1.23
N ALA A 176 -0.43 -21.29 -2.14
CA ALA A 176 -0.24 -20.34 -3.24
C ALA A 176 -0.18 -18.89 -2.75
N TRP A 177 -1.00 -18.50 -1.78
CA TRP A 177 -1.01 -17.15 -1.22
C TRP A 177 0.18 -16.92 -0.31
N TYR A 178 0.55 -17.93 0.48
CA TYR A 178 1.75 -17.91 1.31
C TYR A 178 3.03 -17.64 0.50
N GLN A 179 3.18 -18.30 -0.64
CA GLN A 179 4.29 -18.07 -1.57
C GLN A 179 4.28 -16.66 -2.16
N GLN A 180 3.10 -16.09 -2.40
CA GLN A 180 2.99 -14.71 -2.90
C GLN A 180 3.36 -13.69 -1.83
N LEU A 181 2.98 -13.91 -0.57
CA LEU A 181 3.46 -13.09 0.55
C LEU A 181 4.99 -13.08 0.61
N GLU A 182 5.62 -14.24 0.53
CA GLU A 182 7.09 -14.36 0.52
C GLU A 182 7.72 -13.53 -0.60
N TYR A 183 7.20 -13.64 -1.83
CA TYR A 183 7.66 -12.86 -2.98
C TYR A 183 7.42 -11.35 -2.84
N GLY A 184 6.31 -10.95 -2.21
CA GLY A 184 6.04 -9.55 -1.90
C GLY A 184 7.05 -8.96 -0.91
N LEU A 185 7.41 -9.72 0.13
CA LEU A 185 8.45 -9.35 1.09
C LEU A 185 9.83 -9.24 0.44
N TYR A 186 10.19 -10.19 -0.42
CA TYR A 186 11.42 -10.09 -1.20
C TYR A 186 11.48 -8.85 -2.09
N ALA A 187 10.36 -8.48 -2.74
CA ALA A 187 10.29 -7.26 -3.54
C ALA A 187 10.50 -5.98 -2.73
N LEU A 188 10.10 -5.98 -1.44
CA LEU A 188 10.38 -4.89 -0.50
C LEU A 188 11.84 -4.87 -0.02
N GLY A 189 12.62 -5.91 -0.35
CA GLY A 189 14.00 -6.11 0.11
C GLY A 189 14.09 -6.75 1.49
N ILE A 190 13.03 -7.42 1.93
CA ILE A 190 12.98 -8.20 3.17
C ILE A 190 13.26 -9.66 2.80
N THR A 191 14.18 -10.31 3.50
CA THR A 191 14.45 -11.75 3.34
C THR A 191 13.72 -12.48 4.47
N PRO A 192 12.49 -12.99 4.27
CA PRO A 192 11.68 -13.48 5.37
C PRO A 192 12.07 -14.89 5.82
N PHE A 193 11.82 -15.18 7.10
CA PHE A 193 11.66 -16.51 7.66
C PHE A 193 10.23 -16.59 8.23
N LEU A 194 9.33 -17.21 7.47
CA LEU A 194 7.91 -17.22 7.79
C LEU A 194 7.60 -18.30 8.84
N THR A 195 6.82 -17.93 9.87
CA THR A 195 6.36 -18.81 10.95
C THR A 195 4.88 -18.59 11.19
N ALA A 196 4.07 -19.64 11.15
CA ALA A 196 2.66 -19.55 11.50
C ALA A 196 2.47 -19.53 13.03
N ILE A 197 1.54 -18.71 13.50
CA ILE A 197 1.15 -18.63 14.91
C ILE A 197 -0.37 -18.73 15.07
N TYR A 198 -0.81 -19.22 16.23
CA TYR A 198 -2.21 -19.29 16.62
C TYR A 198 -2.71 -17.86 16.89
N ASP A 199 -3.39 -17.28 15.89
CA ASP A 199 -4.17 -16.04 15.94
C ASP A 199 -3.38 -14.71 16.18
N PRO A 200 -2.73 -14.15 15.14
CA PRO A 200 -2.21 -12.78 15.17
C PRO A 200 -3.31 -11.69 15.18
N ASP A 201 -4.56 -12.04 14.91
CA ASP A 201 -5.71 -11.13 14.82
C ASP A 201 -6.36 -10.80 16.18
N LEU A 202 -5.94 -11.49 17.26
CA LEU A 202 -6.40 -11.24 18.64
C LEU A 202 -6.24 -9.78 19.11
N HIS A 203 -5.31 -9.03 18.52
CA HIS A 203 -5.09 -7.61 18.85
C HIS A 203 -6.14 -6.66 18.26
N ARG A 204 -7.06 -7.14 17.42
CA ARG A 204 -8.11 -6.33 16.77
C ARG A 204 -9.48 -6.35 17.46
N LYS A 205 -9.66 -7.05 18.58
CA LYS A 205 -10.96 -7.00 19.28
C LYS A 205 -11.27 -5.55 19.68
N PRO A 206 -12.38 -4.95 19.20
CA PRO A 206 -12.86 -3.71 19.80
C PRO A 206 -13.14 -4.01 21.27
N ALA A 207 -12.77 -3.08 22.16
CA ALA A 207 -13.25 -3.10 23.53
C ALA A 207 -14.78 -3.15 23.45
N THR A 208 -15.37 -4.31 23.72
CA THR A 208 -16.78 -4.41 24.05
C THR A 208 -16.93 -3.60 25.32
N ASP A 209 -17.52 -2.42 25.15
CA ASP A 209 -18.11 -1.62 26.19
C ASP A 209 -19.15 -2.52 26.89
N ASP A 210 -18.72 -3.22 27.93
CA ASP A 210 -19.59 -3.94 28.84
C ASP A 210 -20.37 -2.91 29.66
N GLY A 211 -21.36 -2.31 29.00
CA GLY A 211 -22.51 -1.71 29.65
C GLY A 211 -23.28 -2.81 30.38
N TYR A 212 -22.92 -3.08 31.63
CA TYR A 212 -23.83 -3.71 32.58
C TYR A 212 -24.45 -2.65 33.47
N GLY A 213 -25.75 -2.47 33.27
CA GLY A 213 -26.61 -1.65 34.12
C GLY A 213 -26.72 -2.20 35.53
N GLY A 214 -26.93 -1.27 36.46
CA GLY A 214 -27.55 -1.45 37.75
C GLY A 214 -28.58 -0.33 37.94
#